data_AF-A0A7X6R654-F1
#
_entry.id   AF-A0A7X6R654-F1
#
_cell.length_a   1.000
_cell.length_b   1.000
_cell.length_c   1.000
_cell.angle_alpha   90.00
_cell.angle_beta   90.00
_cell.angle_gamma   90.00
#
_symmetry.space_group_name_H-M   'P 1'
#
loop_
_entity.id
_entity.type
_entity.pdbx_description
1 polymer ?
#
loop_
_entity_poly.entity_id
_entity_poly.type
_entity_poly.pdbx_seq_one_letter_code
_entity_poly.pdbx_strand_id
1 'polypeptide(L)'
;MIIEHALLPVRPERAADFEAAFAAARPIIASMPGFLSLSLSRGVESPGNYLLRVEWDRLDDHVVGFRGSPEYQRWKDLLHHFYDPFPVVEHFTPVPLTPDHDPGPTSRPGH
;
A
#
# COMPACT_ATOMS: atom_id res chain seq x y z
N MET A 1 -11.03 -3.41 9.35
CA MET A 1 -9.84 -3.12 8.53
C MET A 1 -10.21 -2.94 7.06
N ILE A 2 -9.54 -1.98 6.43
CA ILE A 2 -9.59 -1.69 4.99
C ILE A 2 -8.17 -1.67 4.43
N ILE A 3 -8.06 -1.79 3.12
CA ILE A 3 -6.80 -1.69 2.38
C ILE A 3 -6.83 -0.38 1.58
N GLU A 4 -5.95 0.54 1.92
CA GLU A 4 -5.56 1.65 1.03
C GLU A 4 -4.62 1.12 -0.05
N HIS A 5 -4.87 1.54 -1.28
CA HIS A 5 -4.09 1.19 -2.46
C HIS A 5 -3.80 2.45 -3.27
N ALA A 6 -2.53 2.63 -3.65
CA ALA A 6 -2.12 3.71 -4.54
C ALA A 6 -0.99 3.24 -5.47
N LEU A 7 -1.14 3.51 -6.76
CA LEU A 7 -0.05 3.41 -7.72
C LEU A 7 0.66 4.76 -7.75
N LEU A 8 1.93 4.77 -7.36
CA LEU A 8 2.77 5.96 -7.29
C LEU A 8 3.63 6.03 -8.56
N PRO A 9 3.33 6.95 -9.49
CA PRO A 9 4.13 7.13 -10.70
C PRO A 9 5.34 8.00 -10.37
N VAL A 10 6.47 7.35 -10.10
CA VAL A 10 7.76 7.97 -9.79
C VAL A 10 8.62 7.95 -11.04
N ARG A 11 9.24 9.09 -11.36
CA ARG A 11 10.16 9.11 -12.51
C ARG A 11 11.35 8.18 -12.28
N PRO A 12 11.70 7.26 -13.22
CA PRO A 12 12.69 6.22 -12.98
C PRO A 12 14.06 6.72 -12.50
N GLU A 13 14.48 7.90 -12.97
CA GLU A 13 15.73 8.55 -12.59
C GLU A 13 15.76 9.02 -11.13
N ARG A 14 14.59 9.12 -10.48
CA ARG A 14 14.43 9.54 -9.08
C ARG A 14 14.02 8.42 -8.14
N ALA A 15 14.00 7.17 -8.64
CA ALA A 15 13.60 6.00 -7.87
C ALA A 15 14.39 5.82 -6.56
N ALA A 16 15.72 5.94 -6.62
CA ALA A 16 16.58 5.79 -5.44
C ALA A 16 16.32 6.89 -4.39
N ASP A 17 16.19 8.14 -4.82
CA ASP A 17 15.88 9.27 -3.95
C ASP A 17 14.49 9.12 -3.33
N PHE A 18 13.52 8.64 -4.10
CA PHE A 18 12.18 8.33 -3.63
C PHE A 18 12.21 7.22 -2.57
N GLU A 19 12.92 6.13 -2.80
CA GLU A 19 13.03 5.02 -1.83
C GLU A 19 13.68 5.47 -0.52
N ALA A 20 14.71 6.33 -0.58
CA ALA A 20 15.33 6.93 0.60
C ALA A 20 14.37 7.88 1.34
N ALA A 21 13.67 8.75 0.61
CA ALA A 21 12.65 9.63 1.19
C ALA A 21 11.49 8.84 1.81
N PHE A 22 11.08 7.73 1.17
CA PHE A 22 10.04 6.85 1.66
C PHE A 22 10.47 6.13 2.95
N ALA A 23 11.73 5.71 3.06
CA ALA A 23 12.26 5.16 4.31
C ALA A 23 12.17 6.16 5.47
N ALA A 24 12.38 7.45 5.21
CA ALA A 24 12.20 8.53 6.19
C ALA A 24 10.72 8.86 6.48
N ALA A 25 9.83 8.70 5.49
CA ALA A 25 8.40 8.96 5.63
C ALA A 25 7.65 7.79 6.32
N ARG A 26 8.12 6.55 6.20
CA ARG A 26 7.44 5.36 6.74
C ARG A 26 7.12 5.46 8.24
N PRO A 27 8.01 5.92 9.14
CA PRO A 27 7.69 6.07 10.56
C PRO A 27 6.56 7.06 10.84
N ILE A 28 6.35 8.05 9.96
CA ILE A 28 5.32 9.08 10.10
C ILE A 28 3.93 8.42 10.00
N ILE A 29 3.64 7.75 8.89
CA ILE A 29 2.34 7.08 8.69
C ILE A 29 2.16 5.92 9.67
N ALA A 30 3.24 5.20 10.01
CA ALA A 30 3.19 4.09 10.95
C ALA A 30 2.88 4.50 12.40
N SER A 31 3.05 5.79 12.74
CA SER A 31 2.71 6.32 14.06
C SER A 31 1.24 6.71 14.22
N MET A 32 0.46 6.70 13.13
CA MET A 32 -0.91 7.16 13.13
C MET A 32 -1.85 6.17 13.83
N PRO A 33 -2.85 6.65 14.60
CA PRO A 33 -3.91 5.79 15.12
C PRO A 33 -4.60 5.02 13.99
N GLY A 34 -4.90 3.74 14.23
CA GLY A 34 -5.55 2.87 13.26
C GLY A 34 -4.62 2.32 12.17
N PHE A 35 -3.34 2.70 12.12
CA PHE A 35 -2.36 2.06 11.23
C PHE A 35 -2.13 0.60 11.63
N LEU A 36 -2.19 -0.32 10.65
CA LEU A 36 -1.96 -1.74 10.87
C LEU A 36 -0.68 -2.23 10.17
N SER A 37 -0.54 -1.95 8.89
CA SER A 37 0.63 -2.37 8.11
C SER A 37 0.86 -1.51 6.87
N LEU A 38 2.08 -1.57 6.33
CA LEU A 38 2.44 -0.91 5.08
C LEU A 38 3.38 -1.80 4.27
N SER A 39 3.12 -1.90 2.97
CA SER A 39 4.03 -2.46 2.00
C SER A 39 4.21 -1.53 0.82
N LEU A 40 5.44 -1.45 0.32
CA LEU A 40 5.78 -0.77 -0.91
C LEU A 40 6.43 -1.80 -1.85
N SER A 41 5.95 -1.89 -3.08
CA SER A 41 6.51 -2.79 -4.10
C SER A 41 6.84 -2.01 -5.35
N ARG A 42 7.99 -2.29 -5.96
CA ARG A 42 8.40 -1.69 -7.23
C ARG A 42 7.88 -2.54 -8.39
N GLY A 43 7.34 -1.89 -9.42
CA GLY A 43 6.90 -2.55 -10.65
C GLY A 43 8.08 -3.20 -11.38
N VAL A 44 7.87 -4.44 -11.84
CA VAL A 44 8.87 -5.19 -12.61
C VAL A 44 8.86 -4.74 -14.08
N GLU A 45 7.68 -4.63 -14.67
CA GLU A 45 7.47 -4.21 -16.06
C GLU A 45 7.53 -2.69 -16.23
N SER A 46 7.33 -1.94 -15.14
CA SER A 46 7.37 -0.48 -15.13
C SER A 46 8.14 0.00 -13.89
N PRO A 47 9.48 0.10 -13.96
CA PRO A 47 10.33 0.39 -12.81
C PRO A 47 10.14 1.77 -12.16
N GLY A 48 9.34 2.66 -12.78
CA GLY A 48 8.92 3.94 -12.20
C GLY A 48 7.58 3.85 -11.44
N ASN A 49 6.84 2.75 -11.54
CA ASN A 49 5.58 2.60 -10.83
C ASN A 49 5.81 1.82 -9.54
N TYR A 50 5.35 2.38 -8.42
CA TYR A 50 5.34 1.69 -7.14
C TYR A 50 3.92 1.42 -6.69
N LEU A 51 3.69 0.23 -6.15
CA LEU A 51 2.46 -0.14 -5.46
C LEU A 51 2.64 0.16 -3.98
N LEU A 52 1.93 1.18 -3.48
CA LEU A 52 1.77 1.43 -2.06
C LEU A 52 0.47 0.76 -1.59
N ARG A 53 0.60 -0.04 -0.54
CA ARG A 53 -0.53 -0.65 0.17
C ARG A 53 -0.40 -0.36 1.65
N VAL A 54 -1.46 0.17 2.25
CA VAL A 54 -1.54 0.46 3.69
C VAL A 54 -2.81 -0.17 4.24
N GLU A 55 -2.69 -0.89 5.35
CA GLU A 55 -3.85 -1.42 6.06
C GLU A 55 -4.20 -0.48 7.21
N TRP A 56 -5.47 -0.09 7.25
CA TRP A 56 -6.03 0.75 8.30
C TRP A 56 -7.16 0.01 9.00
N ASP A 57 -7.39 0.29 10.28
CA ASP A 57 -8.51 -0.29 11.00
C ASP A 57 -9.84 0.22 10.43
N ARG A 58 -9.96 1.53 10.21
CA ARG A 58 -11.13 2.20 9.61
C ARG A 58 -10.73 3.17 8.49
N LEU A 59 -11.70 3.49 7.62
CA LEU A 59 -11.53 4.52 6.59
C LEU A 59 -11.20 5.90 7.20
N ASP A 60 -11.89 6.26 8.27
CA ASP A 60 -11.73 7.55 8.95
C ASP A 60 -10.30 7.75 9.48
N ASP A 61 -9.63 6.68 9.92
CA ASP A 61 -8.25 6.75 10.43
C ASP A 61 -7.29 7.27 9.36
N HIS A 62 -7.52 6.89 8.11
CA HIS A 62 -6.78 7.43 6.96
C HIS A 62 -7.30 8.81 6.53
N VAL A 63 -8.59 8.91 6.15
CA VAL A 63 -9.10 10.08 5.41
C VAL A 63 -9.38 11.30 6.29
N VAL A 64 -9.66 11.09 7.57
CA VAL A 64 -9.84 12.17 8.55
C VAL A 64 -8.60 12.26 9.44
N GLY A 65 -8.18 11.14 10.01
CA GLY A 65 -7.05 11.05 10.94
C GLY A 65 -5.74 11.48 10.27
N PHE A 66 -5.18 10.62 9.41
CA PHE A 66 -3.90 10.91 8.76
C PHE A 66 -3.98 12.11 7.82
N ARG A 67 -4.87 12.11 6.82
CA ARG A 67 -4.96 13.20 5.82
C ARG A 67 -5.25 14.58 6.43
N GLY A 68 -5.85 14.64 7.61
CA GLY A 68 -6.12 15.88 8.35
C GLY A 68 -5.00 16.33 9.27
N SER A 69 -3.93 15.53 9.47
CA SER A 69 -2.95 15.76 10.51
C SER A 69 -1.71 16.56 10.05
N PRO A 70 -0.92 17.11 11.01
CA PRO A 70 0.39 17.70 10.71
C PRO A 70 1.39 16.70 10.13
N GLU A 71 1.31 15.42 10.52
CA GLU A 71 2.12 14.32 10.01
C GLU A 71 1.94 14.17 8.49
N TYR A 72 0.71 14.32 7.98
CA TYR A 72 0.47 14.28 6.55
C TYR A 72 1.16 15.42 5.80
N GLN A 73 1.29 16.62 6.37
CA GLN A 73 2.06 17.68 5.70
C GLN A 73 3.53 17.29 5.53
N ARG A 74 4.15 16.70 6.58
CA ARG A 74 5.52 16.18 6.47
C ARG A 74 5.64 15.06 5.45
N TRP A 75 4.66 14.15 5.41
CA TRP A 75 4.58 13.10 4.39
C TRP A 75 4.53 13.69 2.98
N LYS A 76 3.70 14.73 2.76
CA LYS A 76 3.58 15.43 1.49
C LYS A 76 4.91 16.06 1.07
N ASP A 77 5.54 16.79 1.97
CA ASP A 77 6.80 17.49 1.69
C ASP A 77 7.90 16.51 1.26
N LEU A 78 7.96 15.36 1.93
CA LEU A 78 8.93 14.30 1.63
C LEU A 78 8.64 13.59 0.29
N LEU A 79 7.38 13.39 -0.09
CA LEU A 79 7.04 12.41 -1.14
C LEU A 79 6.32 12.98 -2.37
N HIS A 80 5.46 13.99 -2.22
CA HIS A 80 4.55 14.41 -3.30
C HIS A 80 5.28 14.90 -4.55
N HIS A 81 6.47 15.49 -4.39
CA HIS A 81 7.24 16.01 -5.51
C HIS A 81 7.79 14.90 -6.43
N PHE A 82 7.81 13.63 -5.99
CA PHE A 82 8.20 12.48 -6.81
C PHE A 82 7.15 12.02 -7.81
N TYR A 83 5.89 12.43 -7.64
CA TYR A 83 4.78 11.90 -8.42
C TYR A 83 4.49 12.74 -9.66
N ASP A 84 4.32 12.05 -10.80
CA ASP A 84 3.87 12.66 -12.05
C ASP A 84 3.16 11.61 -12.92
N PRO A 85 1.82 11.60 -13.01
CA PRO A 85 0.85 12.52 -12.38
C PRO A 85 0.65 12.27 -10.88
N PHE A 86 -0.23 13.03 -10.23
CA PHE A 86 -0.60 12.75 -8.84
C PHE A 86 -1.34 11.40 -8.74
N PRO A 87 -1.00 10.53 -7.77
CA PRO A 87 -1.55 9.18 -7.69
C PRO A 87 -3.03 9.19 -7.32
N VAL A 88 -3.78 8.24 -7.88
CA VAL A 88 -5.14 7.93 -7.42
C VAL A 88 -5.03 7.02 -6.20
N VAL A 89 -5.82 7.32 -5.17
CA VAL A 89 -5.86 6.54 -3.94
C VAL A 89 -7.26 5.97 -3.76
N GLU A 90 -7.34 4.67 -3.54
CA GLU A 90 -8.59 3.94 -3.37
C GLU A 90 -8.54 3.08 -2.11
N HIS A 91 -9.73 2.70 -1.61
CA HIS A 91 -9.90 1.90 -0.40
C HIS A 91 -10.75 0.68 -0.70
N PHE A 92 -10.30 -0.48 -0.23
CA PHE A 92 -10.93 -1.76 -0.51
C PHE A 92 -11.20 -2.52 0.78
N THR A 93 -12.33 -3.23 0.82
CA THR A 93 -12.60 -4.22 1.87
C THR A 93 -12.14 -5.58 1.37
N PRO A 94 -11.32 -6.33 2.13
CA PRO A 94 -10.95 -7.69 1.76
C PRO A 94 -12.19 -8.56 1.60
N VAL A 95 -12.28 -9.29 0.49
CA VAL A 95 -13.32 -10.32 0.30
C VAL A 95 -12.71 -11.66 0.69
N PRO A 96 -13.29 -12.40 1.65
CA PRO A 96 -12.84 -13.74 1.96
C PRO A 96 -12.97 -14.61 0.71
N LEU A 97 -11.84 -15.17 0.25
CA LEU A 97 -11.85 -16.18 -0.78
C LEU A 97 -11.93 -17.54 -0.08
N THR A 98 -12.94 -18.33 -0.42
CA THR A 98 -12.88 -19.76 -0.12
C THR A 98 -11.72 -20.33 -0.95
N PRO A 99 -10.73 -20.99 -0.34
CA PRO A 99 -9.70 -21.66 -1.12
C PRO A 99 -10.37 -22.69 -2.03
N ASP A 100 -9.83 -22.86 -3.24
CA ASP A 100 -10.24 -23.96 -4.11
C ASP A 100 -10.14 -25.26 -3.32
N HIS A 101 -11.24 -26.00 -3.27
CA HIS A 101 -11.30 -27.31 -2.63
C HIS A 101 -10.35 -28.24 -3.41
N ASP A 102 -9.19 -28.56 -2.83
CA ASP A 102 -8.34 -29.64 -3.32
C ASP A 102 -9.11 -30.95 -3.16
N PRO A 103 -9.62 -31.58 -4.24
CA PRO A 103 -10.22 -32.89 -4.11
C PRO A 103 -9.05 -33.85 -3.90
N GLY A 104 -8.74 -34.13 -2.63
CA GLY A 104 -7.67 -35.04 -2.24
C GLY A 104 -7.72 -36.37 -3.01
N PRO A 105 -6.59 -37.10 -3.10
CA PRO A 105 -6.44 -38.21 -4.03
C PRO A 105 -7.54 -39.24 -3.81
N THR A 106 -8.35 -39.46 -4.84
CA THR A 106 -9.32 -40.56 -4.91
C THR A 106 -8.61 -41.86 -4.57
N SER A 107 -8.84 -42.38 -3.36
CA SER A 107 -8.51 -43.75 -2.99
C SER A 107 -9.23 -44.69 -3.95
N ARG A 108 -8.47 -45.32 -4.86
CA ARG A 108 -8.94 -46.47 -5.64
C ARG A 108 -9.36 -47.58 -4.67
N PRO A 109 -10.54 -48.21 -4.81
CA PRO A 109 -10.86 -49.40 -4.05
C PRO A 109 -9.94 -50.54 -4.51
N GLY A 110 -9.43 -51.28 -3.52
CA GLY A 110 -8.54 -52.43 -3.71
C GLY A 110 -9.20 -53.55 -4.52
N HIS A 111 -8.34 -54.28 -5.21
CA HIS A 111 -8.67 -55.51 -5.92
C HIS A 111 -8.37 -56.73 -5.04
#